data_AF-X0WZB3-F1
#
_entry.id   AF-X0WZB3-F1
#
_cell.length_a   1.000
_cell.length_b   1.000
_cell.length_c   1.000
_cell.angle_alpha   90.00
_cell.angle_beta   90.00
_cell.angle_gamma   90.00
#
_symmetry.space_group_name_H-M   'P 1'
#
loop_
_entity.id
_entity.type
_entity.pdbx_description
1 polymer ?
#
loop_
_entity_poly.entity_id
_entity_poly.type
_entity_poly.pdbx_seq_one_letter_code
_entity_poly.pdbx_strand_id
1 'polypeptide(L)' 'SRAGMATGLISVPLRYMHTPCEMLSLPDVDNTCKLLASFIEKIGPKTDFIPR' A
#
# COMPACT_ATOMS: atom_id res chain seq x y z
N SER A 1 -10.11 -23.23 7.73
CA SER A 1 -9.39 -22.07 8.28
C SER A 1 -8.22 -21.75 7.35
N ARG A 2 -7.99 -20.49 6.95
CA ARG A 2 -6.79 -20.12 6.18
C ARG A 2 -5.64 -19.85 7.16
N ALA A 3 -4.42 -20.28 6.85
CA ALA A 3 -3.26 -20.30 7.77
C ALA A 3 -2.66 -18.92 8.13
N GLY A 4 -3.44 -17.84 8.06
CA GLY A 4 -2.93 -16.46 8.18
C GLY A 4 -2.10 -16.04 6.96
N MET A 5 -1.98 -14.73 6.73
CA MET A 5 -1.17 -14.15 5.65
C MET A 5 -0.46 -12.91 6.17
N ALA A 6 0.80 -12.72 5.79
CA ALA A 6 1.47 -11.45 5.98
C ALA A 6 0.74 -10.39 5.12
N THR A 7 0.25 -9.34 5.76
CA THR A 7 -0.53 -8.28 5.10
C THR A 7 0.05 -6.92 5.44
N GLY A 8 -0.05 -6.00 4.48
CA GLY A 8 0.33 -4.60 4.62
C GLY A 8 -0.63 -3.75 3.80
N LEU A 9 -0.83 -2.51 4.21
CA LEU A 9 -1.69 -1.55 3.54
C LEU A 9 -0.88 -0.35 3.08
N ILE A 10 -1.10 0.05 1.84
CA ILE A 10 -0.59 1.30 1.27
C ILE A 10 -1.81 2.15 0.92
N SER A 11 -1.85 3.38 1.42
CA SER A 11 -2.97 4.32 1.23
C SER A 11 -2.47 5.68 0.78
N VAL A 12 -3.29 6.38 -0.01
CA VAL A 12 -3.05 7.79 -0.36
C VAL A 12 -3.69 8.68 0.71
N PRO A 13 -3.03 9.73 1.21
CA PRO A 13 -3.63 10.69 2.12
C PRO A 13 -4.87 11.36 1.53
N LEU A 14 -5.96 11.38 2.30
CA LEU A 14 -7.25 11.88 1.86
C LEU A 14 -7.84 12.83 2.91
N ARG A 15 -8.43 13.93 2.46
CA ARG A 15 -9.29 14.81 3.27
C ARG A 15 -10.76 14.60 2.90
N TYR A 16 -11.62 14.70 3.92
CA TYR A 16 -13.08 14.62 3.81
C TYR A 16 -13.60 13.27 3.28
N MET A 17 -13.02 12.18 3.79
CA MET A 17 -13.49 10.82 3.52
C MET A 17 -14.99 10.69 3.81
N HIS A 18 -15.72 9.98 2.94
CA HIS A 18 -17.17 9.78 3.03
C HIS A 18 -18.02 11.05 2.89
N THR A 19 -17.47 12.06 2.22
CA THR A 19 -18.24 13.24 1.80
C THR A 19 -18.27 13.30 0.27
N PRO A 20 -19.23 14.00 -0.37
CA PRO A 20 -19.24 14.18 -1.82
C PRO A 20 -18.00 14.92 -2.37
N CYS A 21 -17.23 15.61 -1.51
CA CYS A 21 -16.09 16.45 -1.87
C CYS A 21 -14.79 15.93 -1.25
N GLU A 22 -14.44 14.69 -1.60
CA GLU A 22 -13.15 14.10 -1.25
C GLU A 22 -11.99 14.82 -1.95
N MET A 23 -10.92 15.10 -1.21
CA MET A 23 -9.76 15.85 -1.71
C MET A 23 -8.44 15.18 -1.36
N LEU A 24 -7.56 15.05 -2.36
CA LEU A 24 -6.22 14.48 -2.23
C LEU A 24 -5.20 15.22 -3.09
N SER A 25 -3.92 14.88 -2.91
CA SER A 25 -2.79 15.44 -3.64
C SER A 25 -2.37 14.52 -4.79
N LEU A 26 -2.30 15.04 -6.02
CA LEU A 26 -1.83 14.25 -7.18
C LEU A 26 -0.39 13.73 -7.01
N PRO A 27 0.58 14.53 -6.51
CA PRO A 27 1.92 14.01 -6.17
C PRO A 27 1.91 12.79 -5.24
N ASP A 28 0.98 12.73 -4.28
CA ASP A 28 0.91 11.61 -3.34
C ASP A 28 0.40 10.33 -4.02
N VAL A 29 -0.50 10.46 -5.00
CA VAL A 29 -0.93 9.34 -5.86
C VAL A 29 0.26 8.80 -6.66
N ASP A 30 1.00 9.68 -7.34
CA ASP A 30 2.16 9.27 -8.14
C ASP A 30 3.22 8.56 -7.30
N ASN A 31 3.51 9.08 -6.12
CA ASN A 31 4.48 8.49 -5.21
C ASN A 31 3.99 7.16 -4.62
N THR A 32 2.69 7.04 -4.34
CA THR A 32 2.07 5.79 -3.90
C THR A 32 2.18 4.70 -4.97
N CYS A 33 1.92 5.04 -6.23
CA CYS A 33 2.10 4.13 -7.36
C CYS A 33 3.56 3.67 -7.50
N LYS A 34 4.53 4.60 -7.41
CA LYS A 34 5.96 4.28 -7.45
C LYS A 34 6.37 3.34 -6.31
N LEU A 35 5.86 3.60 -5.10
CA LEU A 35 6.13 2.77 -3.93
C LEU A 35 5.59 1.35 -4.11
N LEU A 36 4.33 1.22 -4.56
CA LEU A 36 3.70 -0.08 -4.79
C LEU A 36 4.44 -0.89 -5.87
N ALA A 37 4.79 -0.24 -6.99
CA ALA A 37 5.57 -0.89 -8.05
C ALA A 37 6.93 -1.36 -7.53
N SER A 38 7.67 -0.48 -6.84
CA SER A 38 8.98 -0.83 -6.27
C SER A 38 8.89 -1.96 -5.24
N PHE A 39 7.81 -2.02 -4.46
CA PHE A 39 7.58 -3.09 -3.50
C PHE A 39 7.37 -4.45 -4.21
N ILE A 40 6.52 -4.48 -5.24
CA ILE A 40 6.25 -5.70 -6.02
C ILE A 40 7.54 -6.21 -6.70
N GLU A 41 8.34 -5.32 -7.29
CA GLU A 41 9.61 -5.67 -7.93
C GLU A 41 10.64 -6.26 -6.95
N LYS A 42 10.57 -5.89 -5.66
CA LYS A 42 11.48 -6.39 -4.62
C LYS A 42 11.07 -7.71 -4.01
N ILE A 43 9.79 -8.10 -4.12
CA ILE A 43 9.31 -9.37 -3.57
C ILE A 43 9.71 -10.50 -4.52
N GLY A 44 10.28 -11.57 -3.95
CA GLY A 44 10.59 -12.78 -4.69
C GLY A 44 10.53 -14.04 -3.82
N PRO A 45 10.91 -15.21 -4.36
CA PRO A 45 10.82 -16.50 -3.67
C PRO A 45 11.66 -16.59 -2.38
N LYS A 46 12.60 -15.67 -2.18
CA LYS A 46 13.50 -15.62 -1.01
C LYS A 46 13.04 -14.64 0.06
N THR A 47 11.94 -13.91 -0.16
CA THR A 47 11.41 -12.96 0.80
C THR A 47 10.75 -13.72 1.96
N ASP A 48 11.29 -13.55 3.16
CA ASP A 48 10.73 -14.12 4.40
C ASP A 48 9.93 -13.05 5.15
N PHE A 49 8.72 -13.40 5.58
CA PHE A 49 7.79 -12.52 6.29
C PHE A 49 7.60 -12.95 7.76
N ILE A 50 8.41 -13.89 8.28
CA ILE A 50 8.38 -14.31 9.68
C ILE A 50 9.10 -13.25 10.56
N PRO A 51 8.41 -12.63 11.55
CA PRO A 51 9.04 -11.71 12.50
C PRO A 51 10.13 -12.40 13.35
N ARG A 52 11.19 -11.67 13.72
CA ARG A 52 12.26 -12.14 14.63
C ARG A 52 12.10 -11.56 16.03
#